data_AF-A0A849Z920-F1
#
_entry.id   AF-A0A849Z920-F1
#
_cell.length_a   1.000
_cell.length_b   1.000
_cell.length_c   1.000
_cell.angle_alpha   90.00
_cell.angle_beta   90.00
_cell.angle_gamma   90.00
#
_symmetry.space_group_name_H-M   'P 1'
#
loop_
_entity.id
_entity.type
_entity.pdbx_description
1 polymer ?
#
loop_
_entity_poly.entity_id
_entity_poly.type
_entity_poly.pdbx_seq_one_letter_code
_entity_poly.pdbx_strand_id
1 'polypeptide(L)'
;QAAGGFVVQLLPEAERPAHMIMTQRLEDFPPIETWLERDDFSADLLIEEICHGMPFTELARSEIRFGCRCDETILLGSLSTLSRSDLEELIADENGLEIDCDYCGKNYHIAVERLRALLEQS
;
A
#
# COMPACT_ATOMS: atom_id res chain seq x y z
N GLN A 1 -19.90 -2.82 3.49
CA GLN A 1 -18.51 -2.89 4.00
C GLN A 1 -17.77 -1.71 3.43
N ALA A 2 -17.18 -0.88 4.29
CA ALA A 2 -16.45 0.33 3.94
C ALA A 2 -15.06 0.30 4.62
N ALA A 3 -14.09 1.00 4.05
CA ALA A 3 -12.74 1.09 4.58
C ALA A 3 -12.24 2.53 4.45
N GLY A 4 -11.62 3.03 5.50
CA GLY A 4 -11.09 4.39 5.56
C GLY A 4 -10.55 4.72 6.94
N GLY A 5 -9.97 5.90 7.08
CA GLY A 5 -9.33 6.32 8.31
C GLY A 5 -8.72 7.71 8.19
N PHE A 6 -8.15 8.17 9.28
CA PHE A 6 -7.45 9.44 9.36
C PHE A 6 -6.22 9.29 10.25
N VAL A 7 -5.27 10.21 10.08
CA VAL A 7 -4.09 10.33 10.95
C VAL A 7 -3.99 11.79 11.36
N VAL A 8 -3.96 12.04 12.66
CA VAL A 8 -3.68 13.36 13.23
C VAL A 8 -2.30 13.31 13.86
N GLN A 9 -1.43 14.22 13.45
CA GLN A 9 -0.08 14.34 13.99
C GLN A 9 0.15 15.75 14.51
N LEU A 10 0.48 15.85 15.80
CA LEU A 10 0.92 17.10 16.42
C LEU A 10 2.41 17.27 16.16
N LEU A 11 2.79 18.45 15.65
CA LEU A 11 4.19 18.79 15.39
C LEU A 11 4.88 19.31 16.66
N PRO A 12 6.23 19.24 16.75
CA PRO A 12 6.98 19.68 17.93
C PRO A 12 6.70 21.13 18.35
N GLU A 13 6.40 22.00 17.39
CA GLU A 13 6.11 23.42 17.59
C GLU A 13 4.67 23.70 18.01
N ALA A 14 3.81 22.68 18.05
CA ALA A 14 2.42 22.84 18.47
C ALA A 14 2.36 23.30 19.93
N GLU A 15 1.74 24.45 20.16
CA GLU A 15 1.57 24.97 21.50
C GLU A 15 0.69 24.03 22.35
N ARG A 16 0.93 23.99 23.67
CA ARG A 16 0.18 23.13 24.59
C ARG A 16 -1.35 23.24 24.47
N PRO A 17 -1.96 24.43 24.25
CA PRO A 17 -3.40 24.54 24.06
C PRO A 17 -3.90 23.74 22.85
N ALA A 18 -3.20 23.79 21.72
CA ALA A 18 -3.59 23.05 20.51
C ALA A 18 -3.51 21.53 20.74
N HIS A 19 -2.50 21.07 21.47
CA HIS A 19 -2.39 19.67 21.88
C HIS A 19 -3.58 19.24 22.73
N MET A 20 -3.91 19.98 23.79
CA MET A 20 -5.01 19.62 24.69
C MET A 20 -6.36 19.60 23.98
N ILE A 21 -6.63 20.60 23.15
CA ILE A 21 -7.87 20.68 22.37
C ILE A 21 -7.99 19.46 21.45
N MET A 22 -6.96 19.16 20.67
CA MET A 22 -7.02 18.03 19.73
C MET A 22 -7.12 16.68 20.45
N THR A 23 -6.41 16.48 21.57
CA THR A 23 -6.54 15.27 22.38
C THR A 23 -7.97 15.07 22.86
N GLN A 24 -8.58 16.10 23.46
CA GLN A 24 -9.96 15.99 23.95
C GLN A 24 -10.95 15.73 22.81
N ARG A 25 -10.76 16.40 21.66
CA ARG A 25 -11.61 16.15 20.48
C ARG A 25 -11.54 14.70 20.00
N LEU A 26 -10.34 14.12 19.97
CA LEU A 26 -10.15 12.74 19.54
C LEU A 26 -10.66 11.71 20.57
N GLU A 27 -10.67 12.05 21.87
CA GLU A 27 -11.30 11.22 22.91
C GLU A 27 -12.82 11.14 22.75
N ASP A 28 -13.46 12.25 22.39
CA ASP A 28 -14.91 12.32 22.15
C ASP A 28 -15.31 11.92 20.72
N PHE A 29 -14.32 11.65 19.84
CA PHE A 29 -14.58 11.38 18.43
C PHE A 29 -15.21 9.99 18.24
N PRO A 30 -16.33 9.87 17.50
CA PRO A 30 -16.95 8.58 17.25
C PRO A 30 -16.01 7.60 16.53
N PRO A 31 -16.17 6.28 16.73
CA PRO A 31 -15.42 5.28 15.98
C PRO A 31 -15.54 5.52 14.47
N ILE A 32 -14.44 5.31 13.74
CA ILE A 32 -14.38 5.61 12.30
C ILE A 32 -15.43 4.84 11.49
N GLU A 33 -15.80 3.65 11.94
CA GLU A 33 -16.84 2.82 11.34
C GLU A 33 -18.18 3.54 11.30
N THR A 34 -18.51 4.29 12.36
CA THR A 34 -19.75 5.09 12.43
C THR A 34 -19.77 6.18 11.36
N TRP A 35 -18.61 6.72 11.00
CA TRP A 35 -18.48 7.70 9.91
C TRP A 35 -18.58 7.04 8.54
N LEU A 36 -17.86 5.93 8.34
CA LEU A 36 -17.81 5.21 7.05
C LEU A 36 -19.15 4.59 6.65
N GLU A 37 -20.05 4.37 7.60
CA GLU A 37 -21.40 3.86 7.37
C GLU A 37 -22.42 4.94 6.98
N ARG A 38 -22.07 6.23 7.04
CA ARG A 38 -23.00 7.31 6.70
C ARG A 38 -23.18 7.44 5.19
N ASP A 39 -24.43 7.68 4.76
CA ASP A 39 -24.77 7.91 3.35
C ASP A 39 -24.14 9.19 2.77
N ASP A 40 -23.88 10.19 3.62
CA ASP A 40 -23.29 11.47 3.25
C ASP A 40 -21.77 11.51 3.44
N PHE A 41 -21.11 10.38 3.75
CA PHE A 41 -19.70 10.36 4.07
C PHE A 41 -18.82 10.96 2.97
N SER A 42 -17.90 11.85 3.37
CA SER A 42 -16.79 12.30 2.54
C SER A 42 -15.57 12.59 3.42
N ALA A 43 -14.37 12.54 2.82
CA ALA A 43 -13.14 12.92 3.53
C ALA A 43 -13.16 14.39 3.98
N ASP A 44 -13.84 15.25 3.23
CA ASP A 44 -13.99 16.67 3.54
C ASP A 44 -14.80 16.88 4.83
N LEU A 45 -15.96 16.24 4.94
CA LEU A 45 -16.77 16.26 6.16
C LEU A 45 -16.04 15.68 7.36
N LEU A 46 -15.25 14.61 7.16
CA LEU A 46 -14.47 14.00 8.22
C LEU A 46 -13.40 14.97 8.76
N ILE A 47 -12.67 15.65 7.89
CA ILE A 47 -11.65 16.64 8.27
C ILE A 47 -12.31 17.86 8.92
N GLU A 48 -13.43 18.34 8.38
CA GLU A 48 -14.19 19.45 8.95
C GLU A 48 -14.63 19.15 10.38
N GLU A 49 -15.08 17.93 10.67
CA GLU A 49 -15.44 17.54 12.03
C GLU A 49 -14.20 17.37 12.92
N ILE A 50 -13.14 16.71 12.47
CA ILE A 50 -11.91 16.56 13.27
C ILE A 50 -11.37 17.95 13.67
N CYS A 51 -11.35 18.88 12.72
CA CYS A 51 -10.86 20.25 12.89
C CYS A 51 -11.95 21.26 13.28
N HIS A 52 -13.13 20.83 13.75
CA HIS A 52 -14.22 21.76 14.03
C HIS A 52 -13.79 22.87 15.00
N GLY A 53 -14.00 24.13 14.60
CA GLY A 53 -13.58 25.31 15.36
C GLY A 53 -12.09 25.65 15.25
N MET A 54 -11.32 24.91 14.45
CA MET A 54 -9.91 25.14 14.16
C MET A 54 -9.74 25.47 12.66
N PRO A 55 -9.07 26.57 12.31
CA PRO A 55 -8.76 26.84 10.91
C PRO A 55 -7.77 25.80 10.39
N PHE A 56 -8.04 25.27 9.20
CA PHE A 56 -7.13 24.37 8.49
C PHE A 56 -7.01 24.79 7.02
N THR A 57 -6.01 24.24 6.34
CA THR A 57 -5.77 24.50 4.91
C THR A 57 -5.49 23.18 4.22
N GLU A 58 -6.23 22.89 3.15
CA GLU A 58 -5.96 21.74 2.30
C GLU A 58 -4.69 22.01 1.49
N LEU A 59 -3.70 21.13 1.66
CA LEU A 59 -2.41 21.25 0.96
C LEU A 59 -2.38 20.45 -0.34
N ALA A 60 -3.07 19.31 -0.39
CA ALA A 60 -3.09 18.43 -1.54
C ALA A 60 -4.28 17.46 -1.48
N ARG A 61 -4.73 17.03 -2.67
CA ARG A 61 -5.70 15.95 -2.87
C ARG A 61 -5.24 15.06 -3.99
N SER A 62 -5.38 13.76 -3.81
CA SER A 62 -5.06 12.77 -4.84
C SER A 62 -6.05 11.62 -4.79
N GLU A 63 -6.33 11.05 -5.97
CA GLU A 63 -7.08 9.81 -6.07
C GLU A 63 -6.21 8.64 -5.61
N ILE A 64 -6.77 7.79 -4.76
CA ILE A 64 -6.11 6.58 -4.27
C ILE A 64 -6.68 5.39 -5.03
N ARG A 65 -5.79 4.54 -5.54
CA ARG A 65 -6.13 3.27 -6.16
C ARG A 65 -5.10 2.22 -5.81
N PHE A 66 -5.53 0.96 -5.78
CA PHE A 66 -4.58 -0.15 -5.76
C PHE A 66 -3.80 -0.18 -7.07
N GLY A 67 -2.47 -0.32 -6.98
CA GLY A 67 -1.58 -0.29 -8.15
C GLY A 67 -0.29 -1.06 -7.89
N CYS A 68 -0.32 -2.37 -8.13
CA CYS A 68 0.88 -3.20 -8.07
C CYS A 68 1.78 -2.94 -9.29
N ARG A 69 3.08 -2.89 -9.06
CA ARG A 69 4.10 -2.69 -10.10
C ARG A 69 4.78 -3.98 -10.54
N CYS A 70 4.29 -5.15 -10.12
CA CYS A 70 4.88 -6.40 -10.56
C CYS A 70 4.72 -6.57 -12.08
N ASP A 71 5.75 -7.08 -12.71
CA ASP A 71 5.74 -7.53 -14.09
C ASP A 71 6.75 -8.67 -14.25
N GLU A 72 6.72 -9.30 -15.41
CA GLU A 72 7.62 -10.42 -15.73
C GLU A 72 9.10 -9.99 -15.74
N THR A 73 9.40 -8.73 -16.10
CA THR A 73 10.78 -8.23 -16.18
C THR A 73 11.38 -8.09 -14.78
N ILE A 74 10.62 -7.55 -13.82
CA ILE A 74 11.01 -7.44 -12.41
C ILE A 74 11.17 -8.83 -11.80
N LEU A 75 10.29 -9.77 -12.17
CA LEU A 75 10.36 -11.14 -11.69
C LEU A 75 11.64 -11.84 -12.21
N LEU A 76 11.91 -11.77 -13.51
CA LEU A 76 13.14 -12.32 -14.12
C LEU A 76 14.39 -11.67 -13.54
N GLY A 77 14.36 -10.35 -13.30
CA GLY A 77 15.42 -9.64 -12.59
C GLY A 77 15.68 -10.21 -11.20
N SER A 78 14.63 -10.57 -10.47
CA SER A 78 14.76 -11.21 -9.15
C SER A 78 15.32 -12.63 -9.25
N LEU A 79 14.83 -13.44 -10.19
CA LEU A 79 15.34 -14.80 -10.45
C LEU A 79 16.82 -14.81 -10.86
N SER A 80 17.28 -13.78 -11.57
CA SER A 80 18.69 -13.64 -11.96
C SER A 80 19.66 -13.48 -10.77
N THR A 81 19.15 -13.18 -9.57
CA THR A 81 19.97 -13.05 -8.36
C THR A 81 20.20 -14.37 -7.62
N LEU A 82 19.49 -15.43 -8.02
CA LEU A 82 19.63 -16.75 -7.44
C LEU A 82 20.99 -17.35 -7.77
N SER A 83 21.44 -18.31 -6.95
CA SER A 83 22.67 -19.02 -7.26
C SER A 83 22.49 -19.88 -8.51
N ARG A 84 23.60 -20.19 -9.20
CA ARG A 84 23.57 -21.04 -10.38
C ARG A 84 22.92 -22.40 -10.12
N SER A 85 23.15 -23.01 -8.94
CA SER A 85 22.52 -24.27 -8.55
C SER A 85 21.01 -24.14 -8.40
N ASP A 86 20.52 -23.06 -7.78
CA ASP A 86 19.08 -22.85 -7.60
C ASP A 86 18.39 -22.65 -8.96
N LEU A 87 19.02 -21.91 -9.88
CA LEU A 87 18.52 -21.76 -11.24
C LEU A 87 18.50 -23.08 -12.02
N GLU A 88 19.54 -23.91 -11.88
CA GLU A 88 19.60 -25.24 -12.48
C GLU A 88 18.48 -26.17 -11.95
N GLU A 89 18.16 -26.11 -10.65
CA GLU A 89 17.04 -26.83 -10.05
C GLU A 89 15.69 -26.38 -10.63
N LEU A 90 15.49 -25.07 -10.83
CA LEU A 90 14.27 -24.54 -11.45
C LEU A 90 14.13 -24.94 -12.93
N ILE A 91 15.25 -25.07 -13.66
CA ILE A 91 15.27 -25.47 -15.07
C ILE A 91 15.03 -26.98 -15.25
N ALA A 92 15.29 -27.78 -14.22
CA ALA A 92 15.06 -29.22 -14.26
C ALA A 92 13.56 -29.58 -14.39
N ASP A 93 12.66 -28.66 -14.01
CA ASP A 93 11.24 -28.76 -14.33
C ASP A 93 10.98 -28.29 -15.77
N GLU A 94 10.68 -29.23 -16.66
CA GLU A 94 10.38 -28.94 -18.06
C GLU A 94 9.08 -28.14 -18.25
N ASN A 95 8.25 -28.04 -17.22
CA ASN A 95 7.02 -27.23 -17.27
C ASN A 95 7.28 -25.74 -17.00
N GLY A 96 8.51 -25.34 -16.66
CA GLY A 96 8.85 -23.98 -16.29
C GLY A 96 8.45 -23.64 -14.86
N LEU A 97 8.25 -22.35 -14.58
CA LEU A 97 8.05 -21.83 -13.22
C LEU A 97 6.74 -21.04 -13.12
N GLU A 98 5.87 -21.45 -12.21
CA GLU A 98 4.67 -20.71 -11.83
C GLU A 98 4.90 -19.94 -10.54
N ILE A 99 4.64 -18.63 -10.57
CA ILE A 99 4.77 -17.75 -9.41
C ILE A 99 3.56 -16.82 -9.32
N ASP A 100 2.98 -16.75 -8.13
CA ASP A 100 2.00 -15.73 -7.79
C ASP A 100 2.69 -14.53 -7.15
N CYS A 101 2.28 -13.32 -7.54
CA CYS A 101 2.70 -12.11 -6.85
C CYS A 101 2.00 -12.00 -5.50
N ASP A 102 2.74 -12.09 -4.40
CA ASP A 102 2.20 -11.97 -3.03
C ASP A 102 1.39 -10.69 -2.76
N TYR A 103 1.61 -9.62 -3.55
CA TYR A 103 0.94 -8.34 -3.35
C TYR A 103 -0.38 -8.22 -4.11
N CYS A 104 -0.45 -8.72 -5.35
CA CYS A 104 -1.65 -8.54 -6.19
C CYS A 104 -2.31 -9.84 -6.65
N GLY A 105 -1.73 -10.99 -6.31
CA GLY A 105 -2.21 -12.30 -6.71
C GLY A 105 -2.08 -12.59 -8.21
N LYS A 106 -1.38 -11.75 -8.98
CA LYS A 106 -1.16 -12.02 -10.40
C LYS A 106 -0.25 -13.24 -10.54
N ASN A 107 -0.75 -14.25 -11.24
CA ASN A 107 -0.01 -15.44 -11.61
C ASN A 107 0.87 -15.17 -12.83
N TYR A 108 2.12 -15.61 -12.75
CA TYR A 108 3.12 -15.58 -13.81
C TYR A 108 3.55 -17.00 -14.14
N HIS A 109 3.59 -17.32 -15.42
CA HIS A 109 4.16 -18.55 -15.94
C HIS A 109 5.41 -18.20 -16.74
N ILE A 110 6.57 -18.65 -16.26
CA ILE A 110 7.87 -18.41 -16.87
C ILE A 110 8.33 -19.69 -17.56
N ALA A 111 8.40 -19.64 -18.89
CA ALA A 111 8.87 -20.76 -19.69
C ALA A 111 10.33 -21.11 -19.37
N VAL A 112 10.67 -22.39 -19.44
CA VAL A 112 12.01 -22.91 -19.12
C VAL A 112 13.11 -22.27 -19.98
N GLU A 113 12.81 -21.91 -21.24
CA GLU A 113 13.74 -21.21 -22.13
C GLU A 113 14.15 -19.85 -21.56
N ARG A 114 13.22 -19.17 -20.88
CA ARG A 114 13.49 -17.86 -20.28
C ARG A 114 14.38 -18.00 -19.05
N LEU A 115 14.24 -19.07 -18.28
CA LEU A 115 15.11 -19.41 -17.15
C LEU A 115 16.53 -19.78 -17.65
N ARG A 116 16.64 -20.58 -18.71
CA ARG A 116 17.93 -20.91 -19.35
C ARG A 116 18.69 -19.67 -19.80
N ALA A 117 17.98 -18.68 -20.35
CA ALA A 117 18.59 -17.42 -20.77
C ALA A 117 19.19 -16.60 -19.60
N LEU A 118 18.78 -16.84 -18.34
CA LEU A 118 19.37 -16.18 -17.16
C LEU A 118 20.76 -16.76 -16.83
N LEU A 119 20.97 -18.06 -17.06
CA LEU A 119 22.28 -18.70 -16.85
C LEU A 119 23.34 -18.23 -17.85
N GLU A 120 22.93 -17.91 -19.08
CA GLU A 120 23.84 -17.41 -20.12
C GLU A 120 24.30 -15.96 -19.87
N GLN A 121 23.58 -15.23 -19.00
CA GLN A 121 23.86 -13.84 -18.64
C GLN A 121 24.61 -13.69 -17.31
N SER A 122 24.86 -14.80 -16.60
CA SER A 122 25.49 -14.84 -15.27
C SER A 122 26.99 -15.15 -15.33
#